data_AF-A0A1Q3BQ94-F1
#
_entry.id   AF-A0A1Q3BQ94-F1
#
_cell.length_a   1.000
_cell.length_b   1.000
_cell.length_c   1.000
_cell.angle_alpha   90.00
_cell.angle_beta   90.00
_cell.angle_gamma   90.00
#
_symmetry.space_group_name_H-M   'P 1'
#
loop_
_entity.id
_entity.type
_entity.pdbx_description
1 polymer ?
#
loop_
_entity_poly.entity_id
_entity_poly.type
_entity_poly.pdbx_seq_one_letter_code
_entity_poly.pdbx_strand_id
1 'polypeptide(L)'
;FRMEKHVFINFCEALQARGWLKKSRYVSIPEKVAIFLLILSHNERVRLVAERFQHWGWTISNNFHKVLKAACRLGKPIIKLPNFDTKCLRLNPKYFPFCKDCVGAIEGTHIDAHIPANQQIPYRRKNTTQNIMCVSFDMCFTFVMTGWEGTANDSRIFLECVCKLENKFPLPTGEKYYVVDYGYSNMQGFLSPF
;
A
#
# COMPACT_ATOMS: atom_id res chain seq x y z
N PHE A 1 6.69 -12.07 -6.58
CA PHE A 1 7.36 -11.86 -5.29
C PHE A 1 6.97 -13.01 -4.35
N ARG A 2 7.92 -13.70 -3.71
CA ARG A 2 7.62 -14.81 -2.79
C ARG A 2 7.95 -14.35 -1.37
N MET A 3 6.95 -14.30 -0.49
CA MET A 3 7.17 -13.97 0.91
C MET A 3 8.04 -15.07 1.55
N GLU A 4 9.14 -14.66 2.17
CA GLU A 4 9.99 -15.58 2.91
C GLU A 4 9.30 -16.10 4.17
N LYS A 5 9.65 -17.32 4.58
CA LYS A 5 9.03 -17.99 5.73
C LYS A 5 9.17 -17.16 7.02
N HIS A 6 10.34 -16.56 7.24
CA HIS A 6 10.60 -15.76 8.44
C HIS A 6 9.73 -14.48 8.47
N VAL A 7 9.53 -13.82 7.32
CA VAL A 7 8.64 -12.65 7.18
C VAL A 7 7.19 -13.03 7.50
N PHE A 8 6.74 -14.19 7.02
CA PHE A 8 5.41 -14.70 7.31
C PHE A 8 5.21 -14.94 8.82
N ILE A 9 6.19 -15.55 9.49
CA ILE A 9 6.14 -15.79 10.94
C ILE A 9 6.10 -14.45 11.70
N ASN A 10 6.98 -13.51 11.35
CA ASN A 10 7.00 -12.18 11.96
C ASN A 10 5.67 -11.45 11.79
N PHE A 11 5.01 -11.60 10.63
CA PHE A 11 3.69 -11.01 10.41
C PHE A 11 2.63 -11.64 11.33
N CYS A 12 2.61 -12.97 11.47
CA CYS A 12 1.71 -13.66 12.40
C CYS A 12 1.93 -13.20 13.85
N GLU A 13 3.18 -13.15 14.29
CA GLU A 13 3.56 -12.72 15.64
C GLU A 13 3.20 -11.27 15.89
N ALA A 14 3.42 -10.38 14.91
CA ALA A 14 3.09 -8.96 15.02
C ALA A 14 1.58 -8.73 15.23
N LEU A 15 0.72 -9.52 14.57
CA LEU A 15 -0.73 -9.47 14.73
C LEU A 15 -1.18 -10.09 16.05
N GLN A 16 -0.52 -11.15 16.50
CA GLN A 16 -0.82 -11.84 17.76
C GLN A 16 -0.41 -11.01 18.97
N ALA A 17 0.81 -10.47 19.00
CA ALA A 17 1.36 -9.70 20.11
C ALA A 17 0.53 -8.43 20.41
N ARG A 18 -0.10 -7.86 19.38
CA ARG A 18 -1.01 -6.71 19.50
C ARG A 18 -2.44 -7.08 19.88
N GLY A 19 -2.74 -8.38 20.01
CA GLY A 19 -4.06 -8.90 20.33
C GLY A 19 -5.10 -8.73 19.21
N TRP A 20 -4.66 -8.36 18.00
CA TRP A 20 -5.56 -8.11 16.86
C TRP A 20 -6.01 -9.37 16.15
N LEU A 21 -5.24 -10.45 16.28
CA LEU A 21 -5.62 -11.78 15.80
C LEU A 21 -5.46 -12.80 16.93
N LYS A 22 -6.56 -13.47 17.27
CA LYS A 22 -6.60 -14.47 18.34
C LYS A 22 -6.64 -15.88 17.77
N LYS A 23 -6.03 -16.84 18.47
CA LYS A 23 -6.22 -18.27 18.18
C LYS A 23 -7.69 -18.64 18.35
N SER A 24 -8.20 -19.49 17.48
CA SER A 24 -9.52 -20.12 17.63
C SER A 24 -9.35 -21.63 17.81
N ARG A 25 -10.39 -22.29 18.32
CA ARG A 25 -10.38 -23.75 18.56
C ARG A 25 -10.03 -24.56 17.31
N TYR A 26 -10.47 -24.13 16.13
CA TYR A 26 -10.38 -24.90 14.89
C TYR A 26 -9.45 -24.32 13.82
N VAL A 27 -8.98 -23.08 13.99
CA VAL A 27 -8.15 -22.39 12.99
C VAL A 27 -7.02 -21.65 13.70
N SER A 28 -5.79 -21.99 13.36
CA SER A 28 -4.59 -21.38 13.94
C SER A 28 -4.34 -19.97 13.39
N ILE A 29 -3.50 -19.17 14.05
CA ILE A 29 -3.14 -17.83 13.54
C ILE A 29 -2.41 -17.92 12.19
N PRO A 30 -1.37 -18.76 12.02
CA PRO A 30 -0.71 -18.94 10.73
C PRO A 30 -1.69 -19.32 9.61
N GLU A 31 -2.63 -20.22 9.90
CA GLU A 31 -3.62 -20.64 8.91
C GLU A 31 -4.57 -19.50 8.50
N LYS A 32 -5.03 -18.67 9.43
CA LYS A 32 -5.82 -17.47 9.11
C LYS A 32 -5.07 -16.52 8.19
N VAL A 33 -3.78 -16.29 8.47
CA VAL A 33 -2.92 -15.43 7.67
C VAL A 33 -2.65 -16.07 6.30
N ALA A 34 -2.45 -17.37 6.24
CA ALA A 34 -2.27 -18.09 4.98
C ALA A 34 -3.51 -18.04 4.08
N ILE A 35 -4.72 -18.22 4.65
CA ILE A 35 -5.99 -18.03 3.95
C ILE A 35 -6.06 -16.63 3.34
N PHE A 36 -5.75 -15.61 4.14
CA PHE A 36 -5.77 -14.22 3.70
C PHE A 36 -4.78 -13.93 2.57
N LEU A 37 -3.52 -14.35 2.73
CA LEU A 37 -2.49 -14.13 1.73
C LEU A 37 -2.75 -14.91 0.44
N LEU A 38 -3.29 -16.12 0.51
CA LEU A 38 -3.62 -16.91 -0.68
C LEU A 38 -4.71 -16.22 -1.52
N ILE A 39 -5.77 -15.72 -0.86
CA ILE A 39 -6.84 -14.98 -1.54
C ILE A 39 -6.27 -13.73 -2.21
N LEU A 40 -5.44 -12.94 -1.51
CA LEU A 40 -4.87 -11.70 -2.08
C LEU A 40 -3.84 -11.96 -3.19
N SER A 41 -3.02 -12.98 -3.05
CA SER A 41 -1.88 -13.21 -3.96
C SER A 41 -2.32 -13.74 -5.32
N HIS A 42 -3.42 -14.48 -5.37
CA HIS A 42 -3.89 -15.17 -6.57
C HIS A 42 -5.32 -14.78 -6.98
N ASN A 43 -5.93 -13.82 -6.27
CA ASN A 43 -7.34 -13.44 -6.44
C ASN A 43 -8.28 -14.67 -6.41
N GLU A 44 -8.03 -15.57 -5.46
CA GLU A 44 -8.65 -16.89 -5.43
C GLU A 44 -10.09 -16.84 -4.94
N ARG A 45 -10.93 -17.69 -5.54
CA ARG A 45 -12.33 -17.82 -5.12
C ARG A 45 -12.42 -18.50 -3.77
N VAL A 46 -13.31 -18.00 -2.91
CA VAL A 46 -13.55 -18.56 -1.55
C VAL A 46 -13.78 -20.07 -1.59
N ARG A 47 -14.45 -20.60 -2.63
CA ARG A 47 -14.69 -22.04 -2.80
C ARG A 47 -13.41 -22.87 -2.94
N LEU A 48 -12.42 -22.39 -3.72
CA LEU A 48 -11.16 -23.10 -3.92
C LEU A 48 -10.30 -23.07 -2.66
N VAL A 49 -10.33 -21.95 -1.94
CA VAL A 49 -9.64 -21.82 -0.65
C VAL A 49 -10.31 -22.69 0.42
N ALA A 50 -11.64 -22.77 0.42
CA ALA A 50 -12.41 -23.65 1.31
C ALA A 50 -12.04 -25.12 1.10
N GLU A 51 -11.94 -25.56 -0.16
CA GLU A 51 -11.46 -26.89 -0.51
C GLU A 51 -10.01 -27.11 -0.08
N ARG A 52 -9.11 -26.16 -0.34
CA ARG A 52 -7.69 -26.30 0.02
C ARG A 52 -7.45 -26.44 1.52
N PHE A 53 -8.15 -25.65 2.33
CA PHE A 53 -8.00 -25.66 3.79
C PHE A 53 -9.02 -26.54 4.50
N GLN A 54 -9.89 -27.24 3.77
CA GLN A 54 -10.94 -28.12 4.30
C GLN A 54 -11.84 -27.42 5.34
N HIS A 55 -12.23 -26.17 5.03
CA HIS A 55 -13.11 -25.37 5.87
C HIS A 55 -14.34 -24.90 5.11
N TRP A 56 -15.42 -24.62 5.83
CA TRP A 56 -16.61 -24.00 5.26
C TRP A 56 -16.28 -22.62 4.66
N GLY A 57 -16.94 -22.27 3.55
CA GLY A 57 -16.75 -20.97 2.90
C GLY A 57 -16.99 -19.78 3.83
N TRP A 58 -17.94 -19.91 4.76
CA TRP A 58 -18.15 -18.93 5.83
C TRP A 58 -16.91 -18.76 6.72
N THR A 59 -16.24 -19.86 7.10
CA THR A 59 -15.02 -19.84 7.91
C THR A 59 -13.87 -19.15 7.16
N ILE A 60 -13.72 -19.43 5.86
CA ILE A 60 -12.74 -18.75 5.00
C ILE A 60 -13.00 -17.25 4.96
N SER A 61 -14.23 -16.85 4.61
CA SER A 61 -14.61 -15.44 4.52
C SER A 61 -14.45 -14.71 5.86
N ASN A 62 -14.89 -15.33 6.96
CA ASN A 62 -14.77 -14.75 8.30
C ASN A 62 -13.31 -14.54 8.72
N ASN A 63 -12.44 -15.51 8.47
CA ASN A 63 -11.02 -15.38 8.78
C ASN A 63 -10.32 -14.37 7.86
N PHE A 64 -10.65 -14.33 6.58
CA PHE A 64 -10.17 -13.30 5.65
C PHE A 64 -10.46 -11.90 6.18
N HIS A 65 -11.71 -11.60 6.55
CA HIS A 65 -12.08 -10.29 7.07
C HIS A 65 -11.44 -9.96 8.42
N LYS A 66 -11.21 -10.96 9.28
CA LYS A 66 -10.48 -10.76 10.55
C LYS A 66 -9.04 -10.36 10.30
N VAL A 67 -8.34 -11.05 9.40
CA VAL A 67 -6.95 -10.73 9.05
C VAL A 67 -6.88 -9.39 8.31
N LEU A 68 -7.80 -9.11 7.38
CA LEU A 68 -7.88 -7.82 6.68
C LEU A 68 -7.96 -6.65 7.68
N LYS A 69 -8.89 -6.70 8.64
CA LYS A 69 -9.02 -5.66 9.67
C LYS A 69 -7.75 -5.51 10.50
N ALA A 70 -7.11 -6.62 10.86
CA ALA A 70 -5.86 -6.60 11.62
C ALA A 70 -4.69 -6.03 10.79
N ALA A 71 -4.60 -6.37 9.51
CA ALA A 71 -3.60 -5.86 8.57
C ALA A 71 -3.78 -4.36 8.33
N CYS A 72 -5.00 -3.87 8.11
CA CYS A 72 -5.27 -2.43 7.99
C CYS A 72 -4.89 -1.65 9.26
N ARG A 73 -5.09 -2.26 10.45
CA ARG A 73 -4.63 -1.67 11.73
C ARG A 73 -3.12 -1.65 11.84
N LEU A 74 -2.44 -2.68 11.34
CA LEU A 74 -0.98 -2.75 11.30
C LEU A 74 -0.37 -1.79 10.27
N GLY A 75 -1.07 -1.51 9.17
CA GLY A 75 -0.65 -0.53 8.18
C GLY A 75 -0.45 0.86 8.78
N LYS A 76 -1.33 1.32 9.68
CA LYS A 76 -1.25 2.67 10.29
C LYS A 76 0.09 2.97 10.98
N PRO A 77 0.65 2.10 11.84
CA PRO A 77 1.96 2.33 12.45
C PRO A 77 3.16 1.96 11.56
N ILE A 78 2.97 1.23 10.45
CA ILE A 78 4.05 0.85 9.52
C ILE A 78 4.23 1.90 8.43
N ILE A 79 3.14 2.31 7.79
CA ILE A 79 3.10 3.36 6.77
C ILE A 79 3.12 4.69 7.50
N LYS A 80 4.33 5.14 7.81
CA LYS A 80 4.60 6.41 8.48
C LYS A 80 5.36 7.32 7.53
N LEU A 81 5.17 8.62 7.76
CA LEU A 81 5.93 9.68 7.11
C LEU A 81 7.42 9.33 7.14
N PRO A 82 8.15 9.55 6.03
CA PRO A 82 9.57 9.27 6.01
C PRO A 82 10.23 10.06 7.15
N ASN A 83 11.04 9.38 7.95
CA ASN A 83 11.93 10.14 8.83
C ASN A 83 12.89 10.88 7.89
N PHE A 84 12.70 12.19 7.72
CA PHE A 84 13.48 13.00 6.79
C PHE A 84 14.98 13.02 7.10
N ASP A 85 15.42 12.36 8.16
CA ASP A 85 16.81 12.09 8.54
C ASP A 85 17.38 10.83 7.84
N THR A 86 16.66 10.27 6.86
CA THR A 86 17.04 9.06 6.13
C THR A 86 18.34 9.25 5.32
N LYS A 87 19.45 8.75 5.87
CA LYS A 87 20.76 8.58 5.22
C LYS A 87 20.80 7.46 4.16
N CYS A 88 19.67 7.09 3.54
CA CYS A 88 19.54 5.78 2.89
C CYS A 88 19.67 5.74 1.37
N LEU A 89 20.08 6.82 0.69
CA LEU A 89 20.68 6.67 -0.63
C LEU A 89 22.15 6.22 -0.51
N ARG A 90 22.40 5.13 0.21
CA ARG A 90 23.68 4.38 0.13
C ARG A 90 23.74 3.49 -1.12
N LEU A 91 22.87 3.73 -2.11
CA LEU A 91 22.73 2.90 -3.28
C LEU A 91 23.29 3.64 -4.48
N ASN A 92 24.47 3.18 -4.89
CA ASN A 92 25.27 3.61 -6.03
C ASN A 92 25.95 4.99 -5.89
N PRO A 93 27.28 5.04 -5.71
CA PRO A 93 28.06 6.30 -5.73
C PRO A 93 27.80 7.19 -6.95
N LYS A 94 27.34 6.60 -8.07
CA LYS A 94 26.96 7.33 -9.28
C LYS A 94 25.73 8.23 -9.10
N TYR A 95 24.72 7.78 -8.35
CA TYR A 95 23.45 8.51 -8.18
C TYR A 95 23.38 9.31 -6.89
N PHE A 96 24.22 8.98 -5.90
CA PHE A 96 24.28 9.66 -4.62
C PHE A 96 24.39 11.20 -4.70
N PRO A 97 25.25 11.80 -5.55
CA PRO A 97 25.34 13.27 -5.65
C PRO A 97 24.03 13.94 -6.07
N PHE A 98 23.20 13.23 -6.85
CA PHE A 98 21.95 13.75 -7.43
C PHE A 98 20.72 13.46 -6.59
N CYS A 99 20.84 12.66 -5.53
CA CYS A 99 19.72 12.26 -4.68
C CYS A 99 19.96 12.54 -3.19
N LYS A 100 21.00 13.28 -2.84
CA LYS A 100 21.44 13.52 -1.45
C LYS A 100 20.29 13.99 -0.53
N ASP A 101 19.39 14.82 -1.05
CA ASP A 101 18.27 15.40 -0.29
C ASP A 101 16.90 14.84 -0.72
N CYS A 102 16.89 13.73 -1.47
CA CYS A 102 15.67 13.02 -1.85
C CYS A 102 15.08 12.26 -0.65
N VAL A 103 13.80 12.50 -0.38
CA VAL A 103 13.07 11.92 0.77
C VAL A 103 12.05 10.84 0.38
N GLY A 104 11.87 10.62 -0.91
CA GLY A 104 10.89 9.66 -1.45
C GLY A 104 10.66 9.85 -2.94
N ALA A 105 10.11 8.82 -3.56
CA ALA A 105 9.55 8.88 -4.90
C ALA A 105 8.01 8.81 -4.81
N ILE A 106 7.34 9.64 -5.58
CA ILE A 106 5.88 9.67 -5.71
C ILE A 106 5.51 9.05 -7.05
N GLU A 107 4.58 8.11 -7.02
CA GLU A 107 4.09 7.45 -8.22
C GLU A 107 2.57 7.22 -8.11
N GLY A 108 1.88 7.39 -9.23
CA GLY A 108 0.48 7.00 -9.39
C GLY A 108 0.39 5.53 -9.79
N THR A 109 -0.49 4.76 -9.16
CA THR A 109 -0.69 3.35 -9.49
C THR A 109 -2.17 3.00 -9.52
N HIS A 110 -2.56 2.15 -10.46
CA HIS A 110 -3.94 1.69 -10.62
C HIS A 110 -4.12 0.31 -10.00
N ILE A 111 -5.08 0.19 -9.08
CA ILE A 111 -5.54 -1.09 -8.57
C ILE A 111 -6.91 -1.44 -9.16
N ASP A 112 -7.13 -2.72 -9.47
CA ASP A 112 -8.44 -3.18 -9.91
C ASP A 112 -9.48 -2.94 -8.81
N ALA A 113 -10.64 -2.42 -9.21
CA ALA A 113 -11.70 -2.04 -8.28
C ALA A 113 -13.03 -2.70 -8.66
N HIS A 114 -13.75 -3.19 -7.65
CA HIS A 114 -15.09 -3.71 -7.82
C HIS A 114 -16.12 -2.62 -7.49
N ILE A 115 -16.63 -1.97 -8.53
CA ILE A 115 -17.58 -0.85 -8.43
C ILE A 115 -18.95 -1.27 -8.98
N PRO A 116 -20.08 -0.89 -8.35
CA PRO A 116 -21.42 -1.13 -8.88
C PRO A 116 -21.58 -0.58 -10.30
N ALA A 117 -22.30 -1.30 -11.18
CA ALA A 117 -22.39 -0.98 -12.61
C ALA A 117 -22.83 0.47 -12.91
N ASN A 118 -23.75 1.01 -12.12
CA ASN A 118 -24.25 2.39 -12.25
C ASN A 118 -23.23 3.47 -11.83
N GLN A 119 -22.13 3.09 -11.19
CA GLN A 119 -21.07 3.99 -10.72
C GLN A 119 -19.73 3.74 -11.42
N GLN A 120 -19.66 2.82 -12.39
CA GLN A 120 -18.38 2.41 -12.99
C GLN A 120 -17.76 3.47 -13.92
N ILE A 121 -18.55 4.38 -14.49
CA ILE A 121 -18.08 5.32 -15.54
C ILE A 121 -16.80 6.08 -15.11
N PRO A 122 -16.74 6.71 -13.93
CA PRO A 122 -15.53 7.41 -13.47
C PRO A 122 -14.33 6.48 -13.22
N TYR A 123 -14.55 5.20 -12.96
CA TYR A 123 -13.50 4.23 -12.64
C TYR A 123 -13.03 3.45 -13.87
N ARG A 124 -13.66 3.67 -15.02
CA ARG A 124 -13.44 2.89 -16.23
C ARG A 124 -12.32 3.48 -17.09
N ARG A 125 -11.20 2.77 -17.14
CA ARG A 125 -10.14 2.91 -18.16
C ARG A 125 -10.23 1.71 -19.12
N LYS A 126 -9.12 0.99 -19.30
CA LYS A 126 -9.11 -0.36 -19.90
C LYS A 126 -9.93 -1.35 -19.05
N ASN A 127 -9.75 -1.26 -17.73
CA ASN A 127 -10.49 -1.98 -16.70
C ASN A 127 -11.13 -0.99 -15.72
N THR A 128 -11.97 -1.49 -14.81
CA THR A 128 -12.48 -0.70 -13.68
C THR A 128 -11.41 -0.66 -12.58
N THR A 129 -10.88 0.52 -12.30
CA THR A 129 -9.73 0.70 -11.40
C THR A 129 -9.94 1.87 -10.45
N GLN A 130 -9.25 1.85 -9.32
CA GLN A 130 -9.00 3.03 -8.48
C GLN A 130 -7.59 3.51 -8.72
N ASN A 131 -7.43 4.83 -8.82
CA ASN A 131 -6.12 5.44 -8.86
C ASN A 131 -5.65 5.71 -7.43
N ILE A 132 -4.40 5.34 -7.13
CA ILE A 132 -3.76 5.50 -5.83
C ILE A 132 -2.44 6.22 -6.05
N MET A 133 -2.23 7.30 -5.32
CA MET A 133 -0.92 7.95 -5.27
C MET A 133 -0.14 7.42 -4.06
N CYS A 134 1.06 6.94 -4.29
CA CYS A 134 1.92 6.39 -3.25
C CYS A 134 3.22 7.19 -3.16
N VAL A 135 3.73 7.32 -1.95
CA VAL A 135 5.11 7.73 -1.70
C VAL A 135 5.86 6.52 -1.19
N SER A 136 6.97 6.19 -1.86
CA SER A 136 7.85 5.11 -1.45
C SER A 136 9.28 5.60 -1.28
N PHE A 137 9.98 5.02 -0.33
CA PHE A 137 11.40 5.24 -0.14
C PHE A 137 12.03 3.94 0.35
N ASP A 138 13.14 3.52 -0.27
CA ASP A 138 13.80 2.24 0.01
C ASP A 138 12.82 1.05 -0.02
N MET A 139 12.00 1.00 -1.07
CA MET A 139 10.95 -0.01 -1.28
C MET A 139 9.88 -0.10 -0.16
N CYS A 140 9.82 0.91 0.72
CA CYS A 140 8.83 1.01 1.79
C CYS A 140 7.85 2.15 1.50
N PHE A 141 6.55 1.87 1.55
CA PHE A 141 5.54 2.92 1.47
C PHE A 141 5.56 3.78 2.72
N THR A 142 5.65 5.09 2.53
CA THR A 142 5.66 6.08 3.62
C THR A 142 4.40 6.94 3.63
N PHE A 143 3.68 6.98 2.52
CA PHE A 143 2.39 7.63 2.40
C PHE A 143 1.56 6.99 1.27
N VAL A 144 0.24 6.91 1.44
CA VAL A 144 -0.67 6.35 0.44
C VAL A 144 -1.96 7.18 0.43
N MET A 145 -2.32 7.74 -0.73
CA MET A 145 -3.59 8.41 -0.98
C MET A 145 -4.49 7.50 -1.81
N THR A 146 -5.62 7.09 -1.23
CA THR A 146 -6.58 6.18 -1.86
C THR A 146 -7.93 6.86 -2.11
N GLY A 147 -8.78 6.24 -2.93
CA GLY A 147 -10.18 6.63 -3.07
C GLY A 147 -10.49 7.48 -4.30
N TRP A 148 -9.52 7.63 -5.21
CA TRP A 148 -9.71 8.34 -6.46
C TRP A 148 -10.21 7.42 -7.56
N GLU A 149 -10.98 8.00 -8.47
CA GLU A 149 -11.51 7.28 -9.61
C GLU A 149 -10.39 6.89 -10.57
N GLY A 150 -10.50 5.73 -11.25
CA GLY A 150 -9.47 5.26 -12.18
C GLY A 150 -9.17 6.22 -13.33
N THR A 151 -10.14 7.06 -13.72
CA THR A 151 -9.94 8.09 -14.75
C THR A 151 -9.29 9.37 -14.23
N ALA A 152 -9.19 9.54 -12.90
CA ALA A 152 -8.56 10.71 -12.32
C ALA A 152 -7.10 10.80 -12.77
N ASN A 153 -6.70 12.00 -13.18
CA ASN A 153 -5.32 12.30 -13.55
C ASN A 153 -4.45 12.35 -12.30
N ASP A 154 -3.32 11.67 -12.34
CA ASP A 154 -2.26 11.66 -11.32
C ASP A 154 -1.94 13.07 -10.80
N SER A 155 -1.79 14.06 -11.70
CA SER A 155 -1.50 15.45 -11.32
C SER A 155 -2.61 16.08 -10.47
N ARG A 156 -3.87 15.76 -10.73
CA ARG A 156 -5.02 16.22 -9.94
C ARG A 156 -5.00 15.61 -8.55
N ILE A 157 -4.73 14.31 -8.45
CA ILE A 157 -4.65 13.59 -7.18
C ILE A 157 -3.53 14.17 -6.32
N PHE A 158 -2.37 14.41 -6.94
CA PHE A 158 -1.22 15.01 -6.28
C PHE A 158 -1.52 16.40 -5.74
N LEU A 159 -2.07 17.30 -6.57
CA LEU A 159 -2.41 18.65 -6.15
C LEU A 159 -3.42 18.64 -4.99
N GLU A 160 -4.43 17.79 -5.04
CA GLU A 160 -5.38 17.66 -3.94
C GLU A 160 -4.70 17.15 -2.66
N CYS A 161 -3.82 16.16 -2.81
CA CYS A 161 -3.09 15.56 -1.71
C CYS A 161 -2.21 16.57 -0.98
N VAL A 162 -1.46 17.39 -1.72
CA VAL A 162 -0.50 18.35 -1.13
C VAL A 162 -1.16 19.63 -0.65
N CYS A 163 -2.26 20.08 -1.28
CA CYS A 163 -2.91 21.34 -0.94
C CYS A 163 -3.86 21.24 0.27
N LYS A 164 -4.42 20.05 0.57
CA LYS A 164 -5.34 19.88 1.70
C LYS A 164 -4.62 19.40 2.95
N LEU A 165 -4.64 20.23 3.99
CA LEU A 165 -4.05 19.91 5.31
C LEU A 165 -4.62 18.64 5.95
N GLU A 166 -5.87 18.30 5.66
CA GLU A 166 -6.55 17.10 6.16
C GLU A 166 -5.87 15.80 5.73
N ASN A 167 -5.23 15.80 4.55
CA ASN A 167 -4.53 14.65 4.00
C ASN A 167 -3.22 14.35 4.74
N LYS A 168 -2.71 15.29 5.55
CA LYS A 168 -1.49 15.14 6.35
C LYS A 168 -0.29 14.67 5.52
N PHE A 169 -0.21 15.16 4.28
CA PHE A 169 0.91 14.87 3.40
C PHE A 169 2.23 15.41 4.03
N PRO A 170 3.31 14.60 4.08
CA PRO A 170 4.59 15.03 4.62
C PRO A 170 5.27 16.00 3.65
N LEU A 171 5.00 17.31 3.75
CA LEU A 171 5.73 18.28 2.94
C LEU A 171 7.22 18.29 3.30
N PRO A 172 8.13 18.31 2.31
CA PRO A 172 9.55 18.36 2.58
C PRO A 172 9.96 19.75 3.10
N THR A 173 10.99 19.80 3.93
CA THR A 173 11.51 21.03 4.56
C THR A 173 12.93 21.35 4.07
N GLY A 174 13.23 22.63 3.87
CA GLY A 174 14.56 23.08 3.45
C GLY A 174 14.86 22.69 1.99
N GLU A 175 16.03 22.10 1.76
CA GLU A 175 16.49 21.65 0.43
C GLU A 175 16.00 20.25 0.05
N LYS A 176 15.19 19.62 0.91
CA LYS A 176 14.66 18.27 0.68
C LYS A 176 13.58 18.28 -0.40
N TYR A 177 13.48 17.18 -1.14
CA TYR A 177 12.49 17.04 -2.20
C TYR A 177 12.04 15.60 -2.41
N TYR A 178 10.83 15.45 -2.94
CA TYR A 178 10.34 14.21 -3.53
C TYR A 178 10.67 14.16 -5.01
N VAL A 179 11.04 12.98 -5.50
CA VAL A 179 11.09 12.71 -6.94
C VAL A 179 9.68 12.35 -7.42
N VAL A 180 9.27 12.90 -8.55
CA VAL A 180 7.95 12.68 -9.16
C VAL A 180 8.13 12.30 -10.63
N ASP A 181 7.11 11.69 -11.26
CA ASP A 181 7.13 11.48 -12.72
C ASP A 181 6.97 12.80 -13.51
N TYR A 182 7.31 12.77 -14.81
CA TYR A 182 7.17 13.90 -15.74
C TYR A 182 5.74 14.48 -15.82
N GLY A 183 4.73 13.68 -15.49
CA GLY A 183 3.33 14.13 -15.46
C GLY A 183 3.01 15.13 -14.34
N TYR A 184 3.93 15.32 -13.38
CA TYR A 184 3.75 16.22 -12.24
C TYR A 184 4.50 17.54 -12.43
N SER A 185 3.96 18.62 -11.87
CA SER A 185 4.57 19.94 -11.96
C SER A 185 5.80 20.06 -11.06
N ASN A 186 6.91 20.52 -11.63
CA ASN A 186 8.08 20.92 -10.85
C ASN A 186 7.73 22.13 -9.97
N MET A 187 7.94 21.99 -8.66
CA MET A 187 7.73 23.05 -7.68
C MET A 187 8.64 22.82 -6.47
N GLN A 188 8.74 23.79 -5.56
CA GLN A 188 9.58 23.63 -4.38
C GLN A 188 9.21 22.36 -3.61
N GLY A 189 10.20 21.49 -3.38
CA GLY A 189 10.00 20.19 -2.71
C GLY A 189 9.61 19.03 -3.64
N PHE A 190 9.43 19.24 -4.94
CA PHE A 190 9.03 18.21 -5.89
C PHE A 190 9.79 18.34 -7.21
N LEU A 191 10.52 17.28 -7.58
CA LEU A 191 11.41 17.27 -8.74
C LEU A 191 11.07 16.11 -9.68
N SER A 192 10.65 16.44 -10.89
CA SER A 192 10.62 15.51 -12.01
C SER A 192 12.02 15.39 -12.62
N PRO A 193 12.61 14.20 -12.71
CA PRO A 193 13.75 13.96 -13.58
C PRO A 193 13.33 14.19 -15.03
N PHE A 194 14.28 14.65 -15.86
CA PHE A 194 14.09 15.02 -17.26
C PHE A 194 13.46 13.91 -18.12
#